data_AF-A0A151JJU0-F1
#
_entry.id   AF-A0A151JJU0-F1
#
_cell.length_a   1.000
_cell.length_b   1.000
_cell.length_c   1.000
_cell.angle_alpha   90.00
_cell.angle_beta   90.00
_cell.angle_gamma   90.00
#
_symmetry.space_group_name_H-M   'P 1'
#
loop_
_entity.id
_entity.type
_entity.pdbx_description
1 polymer ?
#
loop_
_entity_poly.entity_id
_entity_poly.type
_entity_poly.pdbx_seq_one_letter_code
_entity_poly.pdbx_strand_id
1 'polypeptide(L)' 'MTLDNGMRGGKVGKIYLLFALLLTSFFSYASTPWETVSTPLVADARAVGSYANGCLIGAVALPLEGEGFQVVSC' A
#
# COMPACT_ATOMS: atom_id res chain seq x y z
N MET A 1 -21.18 41.42 -3.47
CA MET A 1 -20.21 41.39 -2.35
C MET A 1 -18.82 41.19 -2.91
N THR A 2 -18.06 42.28 -2.96
CA THR A 2 -16.60 42.28 -3.07
C THR A 2 -16.00 41.69 -1.80
N LEU A 3 -15.06 40.75 -1.91
CA LEU A 3 -13.88 40.67 -1.03
C LEU A 3 -12.75 39.97 -1.82
N ASP A 4 -12.09 40.72 -2.71
CA ASP A 4 -10.64 40.56 -2.82
C ASP A 4 -10.10 41.05 -1.47
N ASN A 5 -9.68 40.12 -0.62
CA ASN A 5 -9.00 40.44 0.63
C ASN A 5 -7.65 39.74 0.62
N GLY A 6 -6.71 40.39 -0.07
CA GLY A 6 -5.37 40.59 0.46
C GLY A 6 -4.63 39.34 0.90
N MET A 7 -3.92 38.73 -0.05
CA MET A 7 -2.73 37.92 0.21
C MET A 7 -1.61 38.80 0.81
N ARG A 8 -1.86 39.34 2.01
CA ARG A 8 -0.92 40.16 2.78
C ARG A 8 -0.14 39.21 3.69
N GLY A 9 0.89 38.57 3.11
CA GLY A 9 1.88 37.82 3.86
C GLY A 9 2.40 36.60 3.10
N GLY A 10 3.53 36.74 2.40
CA GLY A 10 4.19 35.65 1.66
C GLY A 10 4.57 34.42 2.49
N LYS A 11 4.43 34.46 3.82
CA LYS A 11 4.59 33.32 4.73
C LYS A 11 3.30 32.54 4.95
N VAL A 12 2.15 33.23 4.99
CA VAL A 12 0.83 32.64 5.27
C VAL A 12 0.32 31.87 4.06
N GLY A 13 0.44 32.43 2.85
CA GLY A 13 0.09 31.73 1.60
C GLY A 13 0.94 30.48 1.34
N LYS A 14 2.21 30.50 1.77
CA LYS A 14 3.11 29.34 1.72
C LYS A 14 2.67 28.25 2.70
N ILE A 15 2.25 28.61 3.91
CA ILE A 15 1.67 27.68 4.88
C ILE A 15 0.43 26.97 4.31
N TYR A 16 -0.46 27.72 3.66
CA TYR A 16 -1.67 27.14 3.07
C TYR A 16 -1.35 26.21 1.88
N LEU A 17 -0.38 26.57 1.04
CA LEU A 17 0.09 25.71 -0.05
C LEU A 17 0.74 24.43 0.47
N LEU A 18 1.56 24.51 1.52
CA LEU A 18 2.15 23.34 2.17
C LEU A 18 1.09 22.45 2.82
N PHE A 19 0.08 23.04 3.45
CA PHE A 19 -1.03 22.31 4.03
C PHE A 19 -1.89 21.60 2.97
N ALA A 20 -2.17 22.28 1.84
CA ALA A 20 -2.85 21.68 0.70
C ALA A 20 -2.06 20.52 0.08
N LEU A 21 -0.73 20.64 -0.03
CA LEU A 21 0.15 19.58 -0.52
C LEU A 21 0.21 18.38 0.44
N LEU A 22 0.19 18.62 1.75
CA LEU A 22 0.15 17.56 2.77
C LEU A 22 -1.17 16.78 2.70
N LEU A 23 -2.30 17.48 2.52
CA LEU A 23 -3.62 16.85 2.43
C LEU A 23 -3.77 15.86 1.26
N THR A 24 -3.05 16.04 0.15
CA THR A 24 -3.14 15.12 -1.01
C THR A 24 -2.32 13.84 -0.84
N SER A 25 -1.34 13.81 0.07
CA SER A 25 -0.48 12.65 0.31
C SER A 25 -1.18 11.47 0.99
N PHE A 26 -2.31 11.73 1.68
CA PHE A 26 -3.04 10.72 2.45
C PHE A 26 -3.82 9.70 1.60
N PHE A 27 -3.96 9.91 0.28
CA PHE A 27 -4.82 9.10 -0.59
C PHE A 27 -4.10 8.00 -1.38
N SER A 28 -2.88 7.62 -1.00
CA SER A 28 -2.13 6.56 -1.71
C SER A 28 -2.45 5.17 -1.14
N TYR A 29 -3.68 4.68 -1.33
CA TYR A 29 -4.02 3.28 -1.09
C TYR A 29 -4.08 2.54 -2.43
N ALA A 30 -2.93 2.08 -2.91
CA ALA A 30 -2.86 1.27 -4.12
C ALA A 30 -3.09 -0.20 -3.74
N SER A 31 -4.35 -0.64 -3.78
CA SER A 31 -4.63 -2.07 -3.73
C SER A 31 -4.16 -2.70 -5.03
N THR A 32 -3.15 -3.56 -4.96
CA THR A 32 -2.73 -4.34 -6.13
C THR A 32 -3.71 -5.51 -6.31
N PRO A 33 -3.92 -6.02 -7.54
CA PRO A 33 -4.77 -7.19 -7.74
C PRO A 33 -4.33 -8.41 -6.92
N TRP A 34 -3.07 -8.47 -6.48
CA TRP A 34 -2.54 -9.55 -5.64
C TRP A 34 -3.19 -9.62 -4.26
N GLU A 35 -3.64 -8.49 -3.70
CA GLU A 35 -4.32 -8.44 -2.40
C GLU A 35 -5.70 -9.12 -2.43
N THR A 36 -6.27 -9.32 -3.62
CA THR A 36 -7.59 -9.96 -3.78
C THR A 36 -7.49 -11.47 -4.07
N VAL A 37 -6.29 -11.97 -4.37
CA VAL A 37 -6.08 -13.39 -4.67
C VAL A 37 -6.06 -14.19 -3.37
N SER A 38 -7.13 -14.95 -3.11
CA SER A 38 -7.29 -15.73 -1.88
C SER A 38 -6.83 -17.18 -1.97
N THR A 39 -6.59 -17.69 -3.19
CA THR A 39 -6.18 -19.08 -3.42
C THR A 39 -5.02 -19.16 -4.41
N PRO A 40 -4.08 -20.08 -4.18
CA PRO A 40 -2.96 -20.28 -5.09
C PRO A 40 -3.41 -20.89 -6.42
N LEU A 41 -2.68 -20.57 -7.49
CA LEU A 41 -2.87 -21.23 -8.78
C LEU A 41 -2.49 -22.71 -8.68
N VAL A 42 -3.39 -23.60 -9.13
CA VAL A 42 -3.14 -25.06 -9.18
C VAL A 42 -2.18 -25.39 -10.33
N ALA A 43 -0.89 -25.40 -10.02
CA ALA A 43 0.21 -25.70 -10.94
C ALA A 43 1.46 -26.10 -10.13
N ASP A 44 2.52 -26.54 -10.81
CA ASP A 44 3.79 -26.82 -10.16
C ASP A 44 4.40 -25.56 -9.51
N ALA A 45 5.05 -25.76 -8.37
CA ALA A 45 5.64 -24.68 -7.59
C ALA A 45 6.78 -23.97 -8.35
N ARG A 46 6.65 -22.65 -8.53
CA ARG A 46 7.66 -21.85 -9.25
C ARG A 46 7.69 -20.40 -8.78
N ALA A 47 8.90 -19.92 -8.49
CA ALA A 47 9.17 -18.48 -8.33
C ALA A 47 9.41 -17.82 -9.69
N VAL A 48 8.77 -16.69 -9.94
CA VAL A 48 8.91 -15.91 -11.17
C VAL A 48 9.36 -14.51 -10.81
N GLY A 49 10.49 -14.05 -11.37
CA GLY A 49 11.03 -12.71 -11.10
C GLY A 49 11.97 -12.66 -9.90
N SER A 50 12.05 -11.50 -9.25
CA SER A 50 12.90 -11.27 -8.07
C SER A 50 12.07 -11.18 -6.80
N TYR A 51 12.71 -11.29 -5.64
CA TYR A 51 12.04 -11.26 -4.32
C TYR A 51 11.03 -10.12 -4.14
N ALA A 52 11.40 -8.90 -4.55
CA ALA A 52 10.57 -7.70 -4.39
C ALA A 52 9.74 -7.35 -5.65
N ASN A 53 9.91 -8.10 -6.75
CA ASN A 53 9.25 -7.82 -8.03
C ASN A 53 9.05 -9.15 -8.77
N GLY A 54 8.10 -9.95 -8.29
CA GLY A 54 7.85 -11.28 -8.79
C GLY A 54 6.51 -11.86 -8.32
N CYS A 55 6.25 -13.11 -8.68
CA CYS A 55 5.09 -13.87 -8.20
C CYS A 55 5.48 -15.32 -7.87
N LEU A 56 4.61 -15.99 -7.09
CA LEU A 56 4.75 -17.40 -6.73
C LEU A 56 3.57 -18.19 -7.31
N ILE A 57 3.88 -19.14 -8.20
CA ILE A 57 2.92 -20.08 -8.78
C ILE A 57 2.95 -21.37 -7.96
N GLY A 58 1.79 -22.02 -7.78
CA GLY A 58 1.74 -23.32 -7.11
C GLY A 58 2.09 -23.26 -5.62
N ALA A 59 1.77 -22.15 -4.93
CA ALA A 59 2.06 -22.01 -3.51
C ALA A 59 1.27 -23.02 -2.67
N VAL A 60 1.89 -23.51 -1.59
CA VAL A 60 1.28 -24.45 -0.65
C VAL A 60 1.17 -23.77 0.72
N ALA A 61 -0.02 -23.84 1.32
CA ALA A 61 -0.25 -23.27 2.63
C ALA A 61 0.53 -24.05 3.71
N LEU A 62 1.19 -23.31 4.61
CA LEU A 62 1.84 -23.90 5.76
C LEU A 62 0.77 -24.40 6.77
N PRO A 63 0.95 -25.56 7.42
CA PRO A 63 0.09 -25.99 8.51
C PRO A 63 0.04 -24.95 9.64
N LEU A 64 -1.08 -24.88 10.35
CA LEU A 64 -1.26 -23.92 11.46
C LEU A 64 -0.28 -24.17 12.60
N GLU A 65 -0.01 -25.44 12.89
CA GLU A 65 0.92 -25.87 13.93
C GLU A 65 1.93 -26.88 13.38
N GLY A 66 3.13 -26.87 13.96
CA GLY A 66 4.12 -27.92 13.76
C GLY A 66 5.21 -27.89 14.82
N GLU A 67 6.11 -28.88 14.79
CA GLU A 67 7.19 -28.94 15.77
C GLU A 67 8.14 -27.75 15.59
N GLY A 68 8.29 -26.94 16.64
CA GLY A 68 9.18 -25.78 16.62
C GLY A 68 8.63 -24.55 15.88
N PHE A 69 7.36 -24.54 15.43
CA PHE A 69 6.74 -23.37 14.83
C PHE A 69 5.23 -23.28 15.06
N GLN A 70 4.71 -22.06 14.94
CA GLN A 70 3.28 -21.76 14.92
C GLN A 70 3.02 -20.61 13.96
N VAL A 71 1.87 -20.63 13.28
CA VAL A 71 1.42 -19.48 12.49
C VAL A 71 0.92 -18.39 13.45
N VAL A 72 1.42 -17.17 13.28
CA VAL A 72 0.95 -16.02 14.05
C VAL A 72 -0.37 -15.53 13.46
N SER A 73 -1.42 -15.50 14.26
CA SER A 73 -2.69 -14.85 13.91
C SER A 73 -2.62 -13.36 14.25
N CYS A 74 -3.06 -12.50 13.32
CA CYS A 74 -3.18 -11.05 13.50
C CYS A 74 -4.42 -10.65 14.31
#